data_AF-A0AAD4C0X9-F1
#
_entry.id   AF-A0AAD4C0X9-F1
#
_cell.length_a   1.000
_cell.length_b   1.000
_cell.length_c   1.000
_cell.angle_alpha   90.00
_cell.angle_beta   90.00
_cell.angle_gamma   90.00
#
_symmetry.space_group_name_H-M   'P 1'
#
loop_
_entity.id
_entity.type
_entity.pdbx_description
1 polymer ?
#
loop_
_entity_poly.entity_id
_entity_poly.type
_entity_poly.pdbx_seq_one_letter_code
_entity_poly.pdbx_strand_id
1 'polypeptide(L)'
;MSQDPDKFPEPETFKPERFLQAQSASVDDLSFAFGFGRRACVGRHVADASLWITIVSSLAVFRRVAWVGPGSGRRPRKMDRRCDHAS
;
A
#
# COMPACT_ATOMS: atom_id res chain seq x y z
N MET A 1 2.65 17.73 -10.81
CA MET A 1 3.16 16.43 -11.30
C MET A 1 2.42 15.26 -10.67
N SER A 2 2.54 14.95 -9.37
CA SER A 2 1.79 13.85 -8.74
C SER A 2 0.34 14.17 -8.38
N GLN A 3 0.05 15.45 -8.14
CA GLN A 3 -1.28 15.99 -7.82
C GLN A 3 -1.84 16.83 -8.99
N ASP A 4 -1.39 16.52 -10.20
CA ASP A 4 -1.82 17.22 -11.39
C ASP A 4 -3.19 16.68 -11.83
N PRO A 5 -4.27 17.48 -11.79
CA PRO A 5 -5.62 17.01 -12.10
C PRO A 5 -5.78 16.57 -13.56
N ASP A 6 -4.96 17.10 -14.48
CA ASP A 6 -5.01 16.74 -15.90
C ASP A 6 -4.48 15.31 -16.14
N LYS A 7 -3.56 14.84 -15.27
CA LYS A 7 -2.95 13.51 -15.33
C LYS A 7 -3.56 12.52 -14.33
N PHE A 8 -4.03 13.03 -13.19
CA PHE A 8 -4.60 12.26 -12.09
C PHE A 8 -5.95 12.88 -11.72
N PRO A 9 -7.07 12.49 -12.38
CA PRO A 9 -8.39 12.95 -11.98
C PRO A 9 -8.66 12.62 -10.50
N GLU A 10 -9.20 13.59 -9.76
CA GLU A 10 -9.42 13.54 -8.31
C GLU A 10 -8.13 13.16 -7.53
N PRO A 11 -7.06 13.97 -7.66
CA PRO A 11 -5.72 13.63 -7.16
C PRO A 11 -5.63 13.52 -5.63
N GLU A 12 -6.54 14.18 -4.91
CA GLU A 12 -6.67 14.14 -3.45
C GLU A 12 -7.32 12.85 -2.95
N THR A 13 -7.97 12.08 -3.83
CA THR A 13 -8.67 10.85 -3.47
C THR A 13 -7.75 9.64 -3.63
N PHE A 14 -7.66 8.82 -2.59
CA PHE A 14 -6.92 7.56 -2.66
C PHE A 14 -7.68 6.52 -3.50
N LYS A 15 -7.28 6.35 -4.77
CA LYS A 15 -7.88 5.41 -5.73
C LYS A 15 -6.83 4.41 -6.23
N PRO A 16 -6.55 3.30 -5.52
CA PRO A 16 -5.49 2.36 -5.90
C PRO A 16 -5.74 1.68 -7.26
N GLU A 17 -7.01 1.55 -7.66
CA GLU A 17 -7.43 0.90 -8.91
C GLU A 17 -6.85 1.58 -10.15
N ARG A 18 -6.49 2.87 -10.05
CA ARG A 18 -5.91 3.65 -11.16
C ARG A 18 -4.59 3.08 -11.68
N PHE A 19 -3.91 2.27 -10.88
CA PHE A 19 -2.62 1.65 -11.21
C PHE A 19 -2.75 0.18 -11.65
N LEU A 20 -3.97 -0.35 -11.77
CA LEU A 20 -4.20 -1.76 -12.15
C LEU A 20 -4.35 -1.98 -13.66
N GLN A 21 -4.64 -0.94 -14.45
CA GLN A 21 -4.85 -1.07 -15.90
C GLN A 21 -3.55 -0.79 -16.67
N ALA A 22 -3.12 -1.76 -17.49
CA ALA A 22 -1.93 -1.68 -18.33
C ALA A 22 -1.95 -0.58 -19.41
N GLN A 23 -3.12 0.02 -19.68
CA GLN A 23 -3.31 1.05 -20.71
C GLN A 23 -3.29 2.48 -20.17
N SER A 24 -3.31 2.67 -18.84
CA SER A 24 -3.09 4.01 -18.32
C SER A 24 -1.59 4.28 -18.40
N ALA A 25 -1.18 5.27 -19.18
CA ALA A 25 0.19 5.79 -19.22
C ALA A 25 0.71 6.30 -17.85
N SER A 26 -0.04 6.04 -16.77
CA SER A 26 0.29 6.36 -15.38
C SER A 26 1.00 5.23 -14.63
N VAL A 27 1.02 3.99 -15.16
CA VAL A 27 1.78 2.88 -14.56
C VAL A 27 3.28 3.05 -14.80
N ASP A 28 3.66 3.48 -16.01
CA ASP A 28 5.08 3.65 -16.38
C ASP A 28 5.73 4.92 -15.78
N ASP A 29 4.93 5.87 -15.30
CA ASP A 29 5.41 7.18 -14.83
C ASP A 29 5.23 7.37 -13.32
N LEU A 30 5.59 6.35 -12.53
CA LEU A 30 5.95 6.53 -11.11
C LEU A 30 7.45 6.77 -10.93
N SER A 31 8.22 6.78 -12.02
CA SER A 31 9.66 7.06 -12.03
C SER A 31 9.99 8.41 -11.38
N PHE A 32 9.09 9.40 -11.49
CA PHE A 32 9.27 10.69 -10.82
C PHE A 32 9.38 10.58 -9.28
N ALA A 33 8.78 9.55 -8.67
CA ALA A 33 8.81 9.38 -7.22
C ALA A 33 10.24 9.11 -6.69
N PHE A 34 11.11 8.57 -7.56
CA PHE A 34 12.50 8.30 -7.25
C PHE A 34 13.45 9.27 -7.98
N GLY A 35 12.92 10.29 -8.64
CA GLY A 35 13.69 11.26 -9.41
C GLY A 35 14.17 10.74 -10.76
N PHE A 36 14.84 11.62 -11.51
CA PHE A 36 15.27 11.35 -12.88
C PHE A 36 16.77 11.64 -13.08
N GLY A 37 17.35 11.03 -14.12
CA GLY A 37 18.72 11.28 -14.55
C GLY A 37 19.79 10.80 -13.57
N ARG A 38 20.94 11.50 -13.54
CA ARG A 38 22.11 11.11 -12.73
C ARG A 38 21.88 11.17 -11.20
N ARG A 39 20.79 11.78 -10.75
CA ARG A 39 20.42 11.89 -9.33
C ARG A 39 19.16 11.09 -8.97
N ALA A 40 18.75 10.17 -9.84
CA ALA A 40 17.71 9.22 -9.50
C ALA A 40 18.14 8.36 -8.29
N CYS A 41 17.17 7.94 -7.49
CA CYS A 41 17.41 7.14 -6.31
C CYS A 41 18.04 5.80 -6.69
N VAL A 42 19.31 5.61 -6.30
CA VAL A 42 20.06 4.37 -6.52
C VAL A 42 19.42 3.16 -5.79
N GLY A 43 18.60 3.42 -4.78
CA GLY A 43 17.90 2.40 -3.99
C GLY A 43 16.53 1.99 -4.53
N ARG A 44 16.07 2.49 -5.69
CA ARG A 44 14.72 2.22 -6.24
C ARG A 44 14.39 0.72 -6.25
N HIS A 45 15.27 -0.11 -6.80
CA HIS A 45 15.02 -1.55 -6.92
C HIS A 45 14.94 -2.24 -5.55
N VAL A 46 15.78 -1.83 -4.59
CA VAL A 46 15.74 -2.38 -3.24
C VAL A 46 14.45 -1.96 -2.54
N ALA A 47 14.04 -0.70 -2.67
CA ALA A 47 12.80 -0.18 -2.11
C ALA A 47 11.57 -0.91 -2.66
N ASP A 48 11.51 -1.12 -3.97
CA ASP A 48 10.39 -1.81 -4.62
C ASP A 48 10.25 -3.26 -4.17
N ALA A 49 11.36 -4.00 -4.17
CA ALA A 49 11.37 -5.39 -3.70
C ALA A 49 10.98 -5.48 -2.22
N SER A 50 11.55 -4.62 -1.37
CA SER A 50 11.27 -4.60 0.07
C SER A 50 9.80 -4.26 0.35
N LEU A 51 9.24 -3.27 -0.36
CA LEU A 51 7.85 -2.87 -0.24
C LEU A 51 6.91 -3.99 -0.66
N TRP A 52 7.20 -4.65 -1.80
CA TRP A 52 6.42 -5.78 -2.28
C TRP A 52 6.38 -6.92 -1.26
N ILE A 53 7.55 -7.34 -0.77
CA ILE A 53 7.67 -8.40 0.24
C ILE A 53 6.90 -8.01 1.51
N THR A 54 7.03 -6.76 1.96
CA THR A 54 6.36 -6.27 3.16
C THR A 54 4.83 -6.32 3.00
N ILE A 55 4.30 -5.87 1.86
CA ILE A 55 2.86 -5.88 1.57
C ILE A 55 2.34 -7.31 1.53
N VAL A 56 2.97 -8.20 0.73
CA VAL A 56 2.54 -9.59 0.59
C VAL A 56 2.63 -10.34 1.92
N SER A 57 3.72 -10.16 2.68
CA SER A 57 3.88 -10.79 3.99
C SER A 57 2.82 -10.31 4.98
N SER A 58 2.51 -9.01 4.96
CA SER A 58 1.45 -8.45 5.80
C SER A 58 0.08 -9.04 5.43
N LEU A 59 -0.24 -9.10 4.13
CA LEU A 59 -1.51 -9.69 3.66
C LEU A 59 -1.63 -11.19 3.95
N ALA A 60 -0.51 -11.93 3.91
CA ALA A 60 -0.47 -13.35 4.21
C ALA A 60 -0.80 -13.65 5.69
N VAL A 61 -0.36 -12.79 6.62
CA VAL A 61 -0.53 -13.00 8.06
C VAL A 61 -1.80 -12.32 8.60
N PHE A 62 -2.15 -11.13 8.10
CA PHE A 62 -3.25 -10.34 8.62
C PHE A 62 -4.54 -10.54 7.82
N ARG A 63 -5.46 -11.36 8.35
CA ARG A 63 -6.79 -11.59 7.73
C ARG A 63 -7.78 -10.44 7.92
N ARG A 64 -7.64 -9.62 8.96
CA ARG A 64 -8.51 -8.45 9.24
C ARG A 64 -7.72 -7.35 9.94
N VAL A 65 -7.47 -6.24 9.26
CA VAL A 65 -7.10 -4.98 9.92
C VAL A 65 -8.38 -4.32 10.43
N ALA A 66 -8.53 -4.21 11.74
CA ALA A 66 -9.67 -3.49 12.31
C ALA A 66 -9.41 -1.99 12.18
N TRP A 67 -10.20 -1.30 11.35
CA TRP A 67 -10.22 0.16 11.35
C TRP A 67 -10.76 0.66 12.70
N VAL A 68 -9.97 1.48 13.39
CA VAL A 68 -10.31 2.18 14.62
C VAL A 68 -10.34 3.66 14.29
N GLY A 69 -11.54 4.22 14.18
CA GLY A 69 -11.74 5.65 14.02
C GLY A 69 -12.57 6.22 15.17
N PRO A 70 -12.65 7.55 15.29
CA PRO A 70 -13.42 8.19 16.35
C PRO A 70 -14.89 7.78 16.22
N GLY A 71 -15.38 7.02 17.19
CA GLY A 71 -16.74 6.44 17.18
C GLY A 71 -16.81 4.93 16.94
N SER A 72 -15.68 4.24 16.70
CA SER A 72 -15.69 2.77 16.61
C SER A 72 -15.89 2.17 18.01
N GLY A 73 -17.15 1.93 18.40
CA GLY A 73 -17.54 1.23 19.64
C GLY A 73 -17.12 -0.25 19.69
N ARG A 74 -16.03 -0.63 19.03
CA ARG A 74 -15.47 -1.98 19.07
C ARG A 74 -14.75 -2.15 20.40
N ARG A 75 -15.42 -2.79 21.37
CA ARG A 75 -14.70 -3.39 22.50
C ARG A 75 -13.64 -4.34 21.94
N PRO A 76 -12.40 -4.35 22.48
CA PRO A 76 -11.39 -5.29 22.05
C PRO A 76 -11.99 -6.70 22.18
N ARG A 77 -12.03 -7.46 21.08
CA ARG A 77 -12.37 -8.87 21.19
C ARG A 77 -11.29 -9.49 22.06
N LYS A 78 -11.71 -9.98 23.23
CA LYS A 78 -10.85 -10.73 24.15
C LYS A 78 -10.15 -11.77 23.29
N MET A 79 -8.84 -11.65 23.16
CA MET A 79 -7.99 -12.66 22.55
C MET A 79 -8.17 -13.89 23.45
N ASP A 80 -9.05 -14.81 23.07
CA ASP A 80 -9.22 -16.07 23.77
C ASP A 80 -7.91 -16.82 23.53
N ARG A 81 -7.02 -16.77 24.52
CA ARG A 81 -5.85 -17.64 24.59
C ARG A 81 -6.36 -19.05 24.83
N ARG A 82 -6.94 -19.68 23.80
CA ARG A 82 -6.94 -21.13 23.72
C ARG A 82 -5.54 -21.49 23.26
N CYS A 83 -4.76 -21.90 24.24
CA CYS A 83 -3.59 -22.71 24.04
C CYS A 83 -4.04 -23.91 23.20
N ASP A 84 -3.70 -23.91 21.91
CA ASP A 84 -3.74 -25.12 21.08
C ASP A 84 -2.54 -25.99 21.49
N HIS A 85 -2.65 -26.58 22.69
CA HIS A 85 -1.90 -27.75 23.11
C HIS A 85 -2.93 -28.88 23.30
N ALA A 86 -3.00 -29.77 22.30
CA ALA A 86 -3.53 -31.14 22.28
C ALA A 86 -4.01 -31.39 20.83
N SER A 87 -3.51 -32.34 20.04
CA SER A 87 -2.71 -33.55 20.30
C SER A 87 -1.83 -33.85 19.09
#